data_AF-A0A818P4K8-F1
#
_entry.id   AF-A0A818P4K8-F1
#
_cell.length_a   1.000
_cell.length_b   1.000
_cell.length_c   1.000
_cell.angle_alpha   90.00
_cell.angle_beta   90.00
_cell.angle_gamma   90.00
#
_symmetry.space_group_name_H-M   'P 1'
#
loop_
_entity.id
_entity.type
_entity.pdbx_description
1 polymer ?
#
loop_
_entity_poly.entity_id
_entity_poly.type
_entity_poly.pdbx_seq_one_letter_code
_entity_poly.pdbx_strand_id
1 'polypeptide(L)'
;MSRLSASSAAAVAAVGPTIDKLKQWSRSTYKCTKQSIYEKLGKTTRTVDVEVDTQIEQLRETKRRYENMLSLARSYANHFLNLMQTQRVLCDQFLELKQKSFLLCDE
;
A
#
# COMPACT_ATOMS: atom_id res chain seq x y z
N MET A 1 20.49 -16.14 53.53
CA MET A 1 21.02 -14.86 53.02
C MET A 1 21.61 -14.93 51.59
N SER A 2 21.36 -15.99 50.80
CA SER A 2 22.11 -16.24 49.54
C SER A 2 21.37 -15.96 48.23
N ARG A 3 20.08 -15.57 48.25
CA ARG A 3 19.27 -15.40 47.03
C ARG A 3 19.35 -14.03 46.36
N LEU A 4 19.90 -13.01 47.03
CA LEU A 4 20.00 -11.65 46.49
C LEU A 4 21.20 -11.46 45.53
N SER A 5 22.28 -12.22 45.69
CA SER A 5 23.49 -12.10 44.86
C SER A 5 23.31 -12.66 43.43
N ALA A 6 22.56 -13.77 43.30
CA ALA A 6 22.34 -14.42 42.01
C ALA A 6 21.52 -13.56 41.02
N SER A 7 20.59 -12.74 41.52
CA SER A 7 19.75 -11.86 40.69
C SER A 7 20.55 -10.70 40.08
N SER A 8 21.47 -10.10 40.84
CA SER A 8 22.36 -9.05 40.35
C SER A 8 23.37 -9.58 39.32
N ALA A 9 23.95 -10.76 39.57
CA ALA A 9 24.87 -11.39 38.61
C ALA A 9 24.19 -11.76 37.29
N ALA A 10 22.96 -12.26 37.33
CA ALA A 10 22.17 -12.56 36.13
C ALA A 10 21.78 -11.29 35.36
N ALA A 11 21.45 -10.20 36.06
CA ALA A 11 21.17 -8.90 35.44
C ALA A 11 22.42 -8.32 34.75
N VAL A 12 23.59 -8.36 35.40
CA VAL A 12 24.86 -7.91 34.81
C VAL A 12 25.28 -8.80 33.62
N ALA A 13 25.04 -10.11 33.70
CA ALA A 13 25.27 -11.04 32.59
C ALA A 13 24.34 -10.80 31.39
N ALA A 14 23.11 -10.30 31.62
CA ALA A 14 22.21 -9.88 30.55
C ALA A 14 22.55 -8.48 29.98
N VAL A 15 23.22 -7.64 30.77
CA VAL A 15 23.67 -6.29 30.36
C VAL A 15 24.88 -6.34 29.42
N GLY A 16 25.79 -7.30 29.57
CA GLY A 16 26.93 -7.49 28.64
C GLY A 16 26.50 -7.64 27.16
N PRO A 17 25.64 -8.63 26.82
CA PRO A 17 25.16 -8.85 25.46
C PRO A 17 24.35 -7.68 24.89
N THR A 18 23.66 -6.89 25.73
CA THR A 18 22.93 -5.71 25.27
C THR A 18 23.86 -4.53 25.00
N ILE A 19 24.90 -4.34 25.82
CA ILE A 19 25.97 -3.36 25.57
C ILE A 19 26.72 -3.69 24.28
N ASP A 20 27.02 -4.97 24.02
CA ASP A 20 27.73 -5.36 22.81
C ASP A 20 26.87 -5.15 21.55
N LYS A 21 25.56 -5.41 21.63
CA LYS A 21 24.61 -5.06 20.57
C LYS A 21 24.58 -3.55 20.31
N LEU A 22 24.59 -2.72 21.36
CA LEU A 22 24.63 -1.26 21.24
C LEU A 22 25.94 -0.78 20.58
N LYS A 23 27.08 -1.36 20.97
CA LYS A 23 28.39 -1.07 20.35
C LYS A 23 28.41 -1.46 18.88
N GLN A 24 27.84 -2.62 18.54
CA GLN A 24 27.76 -3.06 17.15
C GLN A 24 26.84 -2.14 16.33
N TRP A 25 25.67 -1.81 16.87
CA TRP A 25 24.73 -0.87 16.24
C TRP A 25 25.39 0.50 16.02
N SER A 26 26.02 1.09 17.04
CA SER A 26 26.66 2.40 16.93
C SER A 26 27.78 2.43 15.88
N ARG A 27 28.60 1.36 15.77
CA ARG A 27 29.59 1.24 14.70
C ARG A 27 28.95 1.18 13.32
N SER A 28 27.92 0.34 13.14
CA SER A 28 27.24 0.20 11.85
C SER A 28 26.56 1.50 11.45
N THR A 29 25.85 2.15 12.37
CA THR A 29 25.21 3.45 12.13
C THR A 29 26.24 4.50 11.74
N TYR A 30 27.35 4.63 12.49
CA TYR A 30 28.40 5.57 12.14
C TYR A 30 28.98 5.30 10.74
N LYS A 31 29.25 4.04 10.39
CA LYS A 31 29.74 3.67 9.06
C LYS A 31 28.75 4.08 7.96
N CYS A 32 27.45 3.77 8.12
CA CYS A 32 26.43 4.14 7.15
C CYS A 32 26.26 5.67 7.03
N THR A 33 26.27 6.40 8.15
CA THR A 33 26.20 7.86 8.13
C THR A 33 27.41 8.47 7.44
N LYS A 34 28.63 7.98 7.74
CA LYS A 34 29.86 8.45 7.09
C LYS A 34 29.81 8.21 5.58
N GLN A 35 29.40 7.01 5.16
CA GLN A 35 29.24 6.67 3.75
C GLN A 35 28.25 7.62 3.07
N SER A 36 27.05 7.81 3.64
CA SER A 36 26.03 8.71 3.09
C SER A 36 26.53 10.14 2.94
N ILE A 37 27.26 10.67 3.93
CA ILE A 37 27.85 12.02 3.86
C ILE A 37 28.91 12.08 2.74
N TYR A 38 29.76 11.07 2.63
CA TYR A 38 30.83 11.07 1.63
C TYR A 38 30.27 10.98 0.21
N GLU A 39 29.22 10.20 0.01
CA GLU A 39 28.52 10.11 -1.28
C GLU A 39 27.87 11.45 -1.64
N LYS A 40 27.20 12.10 -0.69
CA LYS A 40 26.60 13.43 -0.90
C LYS A 40 27.64 14.51 -1.21
N LEU A 41 28.84 14.40 -0.64
CA LEU A 41 29.97 15.30 -0.90
C LEU A 41 30.80 14.89 -2.14
N GLY A 42 30.42 13.83 -2.85
CA GLY A 42 31.14 13.33 -4.02
C GLY A 42 32.53 12.74 -3.73
N LYS A 43 32.85 12.47 -2.45
CA LYS A 43 34.14 11.92 -2.01
C LYS A 43 34.24 10.40 -2.21
N THR A 44 33.11 9.74 -2.45
CA THR A 44 33.02 8.32 -2.80
C THR A 44 31.87 8.12 -3.78
N THR A 45 31.93 7.05 -4.56
CA THR A 45 30.85 6.64 -5.46
C THR A 45 29.59 6.28 -4.67
N ARG A 46 28.44 6.66 -5.21
CA ARG A 46 27.13 6.32 -4.64
C ARG A 46 26.94 4.80 -4.62
N THR A 47 26.55 4.27 -3.47
CA THR A 47 26.09 2.89 -3.35
C THR A 47 24.73 2.76 -4.03
N VAL A 48 24.62 1.90 -5.04
CA VAL A 48 23.37 1.64 -5.78
C VAL A 48 23.05 0.16 -5.64
N ASP A 49 21.86 -0.15 -5.10
CA ASP A 49 21.33 -1.52 -5.00
C ASP A 49 20.30 -1.74 -6.12
N VAL A 50 20.81 -2.12 -7.29
CA VAL A 50 20.01 -2.24 -8.52
C VAL A 50 18.91 -3.30 -8.38
N GLU A 51 19.16 -4.38 -7.64
CA GLU A 51 18.18 -5.45 -7.47
C GLU A 51 16.96 -4.96 -6.68
N VAL A 52 17.20 -4.36 -5.51
CA VAL A 52 16.12 -3.86 -4.65
C VAL A 52 15.39 -2.68 -5.31
N ASP A 53 16.13 -1.77 -5.95
CA ASP A 53 15.51 -0.65 -6.69
C ASP A 53 14.61 -1.17 -7.83
N THR A 54 15.02 -2.24 -8.52
CA THR A 54 14.22 -2.88 -9.57
C THR A 54 12.95 -3.53 -8.98
N GLN A 55 13.08 -4.24 -7.86
CA GLN A 55 11.93 -4.84 -7.18
C GLN A 55 10.93 -3.78 -6.70
N ILE A 56 11.42 -2.66 -6.14
CA ILE A 56 10.58 -1.52 -5.74
C ILE A 56 9.82 -0.96 -6.95
N GLU A 57 10.48 -0.79 -8.09
CA GLU A 57 9.83 -0.23 -9.27
C GLU A 57 8.78 -1.19 -9.86
N GLN A 58 9.03 -2.50 -9.85
CA GLN A 58 8.03 -3.51 -10.22
C GLN A 58 6.79 -3.46 -9.32
N LEU A 59 6.98 -3.28 -8.01
CA LEU A 59 5.88 -3.14 -7.06
C LEU A 59 5.08 -1.86 -7.30
N ARG A 60 5.76 -0.74 -7.57
CA ARG A 60 5.12 0.54 -7.89
C ARG A 60 4.29 0.45 -9.18
N GLU A 61 4.83 -0.18 -10.21
CA GLU A 61 4.12 -0.40 -11.47
C GLU A 61 2.90 -1.30 -11.28
N THR A 62 3.05 -2.38 -10.50
CA THR A 62 1.94 -3.28 -10.18
C THR A 62 0.82 -2.55 -9.43
N LYS A 63 1.17 -1.72 -8.44
CA LYS A 63 0.20 -0.86 -7.74
C LYS A 63 -0.55 0.05 -8.72
N ARG A 64 0.19 0.74 -9.60
CA ARG A 64 -0.39 1.65 -10.61
C ARG A 64 -1.39 0.93 -11.53
N ARG A 65 -1.08 -0.31 -11.95
CA ARG A 65 -1.99 -1.14 -12.77
C ARG A 65 -3.28 -1.46 -12.02
N TYR A 66 -3.18 -1.85 -10.75
CA TYR A 66 -4.37 -2.15 -9.94
C TYR A 66 -5.22 -0.90 -9.67
N GLU A 67 -4.61 0.26 -9.43
CA GLU A 67 -5.34 1.52 -9.27
C GLU A 67 -6.12 1.90 -10.54
N ASN A 68 -5.49 1.75 -11.71
CA ASN A 68 -6.15 1.98 -13.00
C ASN A 68 -7.32 1.02 -13.24
N MET A 69 -7.11 -0.28 -12.98
CA MET A 69 -8.15 -1.30 -13.12
C MET A 69 -9.34 -1.02 -12.19
N LEU A 70 -9.06 -0.64 -10.94
CA LEU A 70 -10.08 -0.27 -9.97
C LEU A 70 -10.86 0.98 -10.40
N SER A 71 -10.17 1.98 -10.92
CA SER A 71 -10.82 3.19 -11.47
C SER A 71 -11.76 2.85 -12.62
N LEU A 72 -11.31 2.01 -13.55
CA LEU A 72 -12.12 1.56 -14.68
C LEU A 72 -13.35 0.75 -14.22
N ALA A 73 -13.16 -0.18 -13.28
CA ALA A 73 -14.25 -0.98 -12.71
C ALA A 73 -15.32 -0.11 -12.03
N ARG A 74 -14.89 0.94 -11.30
CA ARG A 74 -15.82 1.92 -10.70
C ARG A 74 -16.58 2.71 -11.77
N SER A 75 -15.90 3.18 -12.81
CA SER A 75 -16.54 3.86 -13.94
C SER A 75 -17.57 2.96 -14.61
N TYR A 76 -17.21 1.70 -14.86
CA TYR A 76 -18.10 0.70 -15.44
C TYR A 76 -19.34 0.47 -14.57
N ALA A 77 -19.18 0.29 -13.26
CA ALA A 77 -20.30 0.12 -12.34
C ALA A 77 -21.26 1.33 -12.40
N ASN A 78 -20.74 2.55 -12.43
CA ASN A 78 -21.55 3.76 -12.57
C ASN A 78 -22.31 3.79 -13.90
N HIS A 79 -21.65 3.46 -15.01
CA HIS A 79 -22.30 3.39 -16.32
C HIS A 79 -23.39 2.33 -16.35
N PHE A 80 -23.14 1.17 -15.72
CA PHE A 80 -24.12 0.10 -15.63
C PHE A 80 -25.36 0.51 -14.83
N LEU A 81 -25.18 1.22 -13.70
CA LEU A 81 -26.30 1.77 -12.94
C LEU A 81 -27.12 2.78 -13.75
N ASN A 82 -26.46 3.67 -14.51
CA ASN A 82 -27.15 4.62 -15.38
C ASN A 82 -27.92 3.92 -16.50
N LEU A 83 -27.37 2.83 -17.06
CA LEU A 83 -28.04 2.02 -18.07
C LEU A 83 -29.29 1.34 -17.50
N MET A 84 -29.19 0.75 -16.30
CA MET A 84 -30.33 0.15 -15.60
C MET A 84 -31.43 1.17 -15.29
N GLN A 85 -31.06 2.40 -14.88
CA GLN A 85 -32.03 3.47 -14.67
C GLN A 85 -32.72 3.86 -15.98
N THR A 86 -31.96 4.00 -17.07
CA THR A 86 -32.50 4.31 -18.39
C THR A 86 -33.46 3.20 -18.86
N GLN A 87 -33.09 1.94 -18.67
CA GLN A 87 -33.94 0.79 -19.00
C GLN A 87 -35.26 0.84 -18.22
N ARG A 88 -35.23 1.16 -16.93
CA ARG A 88 -36.44 1.30 -16.12
C ARG A 88 -37.36 2.40 -16.65
N VAL A 89 -36.80 3.57 -16.96
CA VAL A 89 -37.57 4.68 -17.53
C VAL A 89 -38.20 4.27 -18.87
N LEU A 90 -37.45 3.60 -19.76
CA LEU A 90 -37.99 3.11 -21.02
C LEU A 90 -39.14 2.12 -20.81
N CYS A 91 -39.01 1.19 -19.85
CA CYS A 91 -40.09 0.27 -19.50
C CYS A 91 -41.36 1.01 -19.05
N ASP A 92 -41.21 2.02 -18.18
CA ASP A 92 -42.34 2.81 -17.69
C ASP A 92 -43.03 3.57 -18.85
N GLN A 93 -42.26 4.13 -19.78
CA GLN A 93 -42.79 4.79 -20.99
C GLN A 93 -43.52 3.81 -21.93
N PHE A 94 -42.99 2.61 -22.14
CA PHE A 94 -43.66 1.59 -22.94
C PHE A 94 -44.97 1.11 -22.29
N LEU A 95 -45.01 1.01 -20.96
CA LEU A 95 -46.22 0.67 -20.22
C LEU A 95 -47.29 1.76 -20.36
N GLU A 96 -46.91 3.03 -20.27
CA GLU A 96 -47.81 4.16 -20.47
C GLU A 96 -48.38 4.19 -21.90
N LEU A 97 -47.53 3.99 -22.91
CA LEU A 97 -47.95 3.90 -24.31
C LEU A 97 -48.93 2.75 -24.53
N LYS A 98 -48.64 1.57 -23.97
CA LYS A 98 -49.53 0.40 -24.04
C LYS A 98 -50.92 0.69 -23.45
N GLN A 99 -50.98 1.37 -22.31
CA GLN A 99 -52.24 1.75 -21.69
C GLN A 99 -53.03 2.71 -22.57
N LYS A 100 -52.38 3.76 -23.10
CA LYS A 100 -53.04 4.72 -24.01
C LYS A 100 -53.55 4.05 -25.29
N SER A 101 -52.77 3.14 -25.87
CA SER A 101 -53.21 2.40 -27.07
C SER A 101 -54.41 1.49 -26.81
N PHE A 102 -54.49 0.90 -25.62
CA PHE A 102 -55.63 0.07 -25.24
C PHE A 102 -56.90 0.92 -25.06
N LEU A 103 -56.79 2.09 -24.42
CA LEU A 103 -57.90 3.03 -24.22
C LEU A 103 -58.47 3.59 -25.54
N LEU A 104 -57.63 3.77 -26.57
CA LEU A 104 -58.06 4.24 -27.90
C LEU A 104 -58.75 3.15 -28.75
N CYS A 105 -58.59 1.87 -28.42
CA CYS A 105 -59.26 0.78 -29.14
C CYS A 105 -60.63 0.40 -28.54
N ASP A 106 -60.94 0.88 -27.33
CA ASP A 106 -62.21 0.64 -26.64
C ASP A 106 -63.26 1.76 -26.90
N GLU A 107 -62.92 2.82 -27.65
CA GLU A 107 -63.85 3.81 -28.24
C GLU A 107 -64.18 3.48 -29.71
#